data_AF-A0A0V0QRH9-F1
#
_entry.id   AF-A0A0V0QRH9-F1
#
_cell.length_a   1.000
_cell.length_b   1.000
_cell.length_c   1.000
_cell.angle_alpha   90.00
_cell.angle_beta   90.00
_cell.angle_gamma   90.00
#
_symmetry.space_group_name_H-M   'P 1'
#
loop_
_entity.id
_entity.type
_entity.pdbx_description
1 polymer ?
#
loop_
_entity_poly.entity_id
_entity_poly.type
_entity_poly.pdbx_seq_one_letter_code
_entity_poly.pdbx_strand_id
1 'polypeptide(L)'
;MLTLCDTCADGEGRNMDIDTNCGCIDGYFEIDHNLINCQKCQSQCKTCESTDNNCTNCLIDSNRYAEPDCTCIKGYYEDKNTLKCELCPLICETCQDENTCITCADGEGRTLDPNQNCNCQNGYYEVINSLDCLKCQRQCATCQTSDENCISCINGDNRNSDPDCNCKNGYFDNQLDADCQMCSKQCAQCDNSSDSCTLCISGDNRNPEPNCSCLPGFYQDQNSLQCLKCPLKCATCRSYDYCDTCADGEGRNMNISTNCGCEDGYYDGEINTQNCQKCEKQCLTCENTGFNCLQCISGPNRYTQPSCECQQGYYENKDTLQCEKCPLKCETCEDENTCSICADGEGRTLDLNQNCNCVDGYFDDGVSQNCQKCQNQCESCLSNSDNCLSCISGDFRNPYPNCLCQDGFYEDENHQCIQCPLKCATCRSYDQCDTCADGEGRNMDVNTNCGCFTGYFDNLQQNNADCQPCSNQCQTCSKSSSRLFLFNRLL
;
A
#
# COMPACT_ATOMS: atom_id res chain seq x y z
N MET A 1 -116.44 -10.07 -47.65
CA MET A 1 -117.40 -11.17 -47.87
C MET A 1 -116.88 -12.34 -47.05
N LEU A 2 -117.56 -12.70 -45.97
CA LEU A 2 -117.23 -13.88 -45.16
C LEU A 2 -117.74 -15.12 -45.90
N THR A 3 -116.82 -15.92 -46.41
CA THR A 3 -117.12 -17.25 -46.99
C THR A 3 -117.17 -18.27 -45.86
N LEU A 4 -118.38 -18.73 -45.50
CA LEU A 4 -118.55 -19.95 -44.69
C LEU A 4 -118.24 -21.17 -45.57
N CYS A 5 -117.35 -22.05 -45.12
CA CYS A 5 -116.99 -23.29 -45.83
C CYS A 5 -117.62 -24.52 -45.14
N ASP A 6 -118.19 -25.46 -45.91
CA ASP A 6 -118.74 -26.71 -45.37
C ASP A 6 -117.67 -27.79 -45.11
N THR A 7 -116.53 -27.75 -45.81
CA THR A 7 -115.32 -28.58 -45.58
C THR A 7 -114.07 -27.86 -46.09
N CYS A 8 -112.92 -28.04 -45.43
CA CYS A 8 -111.63 -27.47 -45.86
C CYS A 8 -110.92 -28.38 -46.87
N ALA A 9 -110.06 -27.81 -47.72
CA ALA A 9 -109.24 -28.59 -48.66
C ALA A 9 -108.22 -29.46 -47.89
N ASP A 10 -108.07 -30.74 -48.30
CA ASP A 10 -107.11 -31.69 -47.69
C ASP A 10 -105.66 -31.22 -47.93
N GLY A 11 -105.04 -30.68 -46.88
CA GLY A 11 -103.64 -30.27 -46.82
C GLY A 11 -103.09 -30.47 -45.42
N GLU A 12 -101.80 -30.81 -45.29
CA GLU A 12 -101.17 -30.96 -43.97
C GLU A 12 -101.25 -29.65 -43.17
N GLY A 13 -101.73 -29.73 -41.93
CA GLY A 13 -101.78 -28.60 -41.00
C GLY A 13 -102.97 -27.64 -41.18
N ARG A 14 -104.03 -28.00 -41.93
CA ARG A 14 -105.23 -27.16 -42.14
C ARG A 14 -106.47 -27.79 -41.48
N ASN A 15 -107.26 -27.00 -40.76
CA ASN A 15 -108.52 -27.45 -40.16
C ASN A 15 -109.56 -26.32 -40.13
N MET A 16 -110.81 -26.67 -39.90
CA MET A 16 -111.91 -25.73 -39.72
C MET A 16 -111.98 -25.27 -38.26
N ASP A 17 -111.94 -23.96 -38.01
CA ASP A 17 -112.15 -23.41 -36.67
C ASP A 17 -113.65 -23.37 -36.30
N ILE A 18 -113.98 -23.13 -35.03
CA ILE A 18 -115.31 -23.03 -34.44
C ILE A 18 -116.23 -22.05 -35.21
N ASP A 19 -115.66 -21.05 -35.87
CA ASP A 19 -116.38 -20.07 -36.70
C ASP A 19 -116.53 -20.48 -38.18
N THR A 20 -116.32 -21.75 -38.54
CA THR A 20 -116.45 -22.33 -39.90
C THR A 20 -115.51 -21.73 -40.96
N ASN A 21 -114.42 -21.10 -40.52
CA ASN A 21 -113.34 -20.62 -41.38
C ASN A 21 -112.25 -21.70 -41.53
N CYS A 22 -111.73 -21.87 -42.73
CA CYS A 22 -110.64 -22.81 -43.02
C CYS A 22 -109.29 -22.10 -42.94
N GLY A 23 -108.49 -22.41 -41.91
CA GLY A 23 -107.16 -21.84 -41.69
C GLY A 23 -106.14 -22.89 -41.29
N CYS A 24 -104.87 -22.48 -41.20
CA CYS A 24 -103.83 -23.34 -40.64
C CYS A 24 -104.01 -23.51 -39.14
N ILE A 25 -103.79 -24.71 -38.62
CA ILE A 25 -103.84 -25.01 -37.18
C ILE A 25 -102.63 -24.42 -36.46
N ASP A 26 -102.72 -24.28 -35.13
CA ASP A 26 -101.58 -23.89 -34.28
C ASP A 26 -100.30 -24.67 -34.66
N GLY A 27 -99.19 -23.95 -34.79
CA GLY A 27 -97.91 -24.47 -35.27
C GLY A 27 -97.76 -24.48 -36.80
N TYR A 28 -98.70 -23.92 -37.57
CA TYR A 28 -98.63 -23.78 -39.03
C TYR A 28 -99.13 -22.41 -39.51
N PHE A 29 -98.61 -21.90 -40.63
CA PHE A 29 -99.04 -20.62 -41.23
C PHE A 29 -99.23 -20.70 -42.76
N GLU A 30 -99.97 -19.74 -43.33
CA GLU A 30 -100.23 -19.63 -44.77
C GLU A 30 -99.17 -18.74 -45.45
N ILE A 31 -98.50 -19.26 -46.49
CA ILE A 31 -97.51 -18.48 -47.29
C ILE A 31 -98.22 -17.66 -48.38
N ASP A 32 -99.25 -18.23 -49.01
CA ASP A 32 -100.03 -17.63 -50.10
C ASP A 32 -101.48 -18.10 -49.99
N HIS A 33 -102.44 -17.18 -50.09
CA HIS A 33 -103.88 -17.46 -50.01
C HIS A 33 -104.38 -18.38 -51.15
N ASN A 34 -103.54 -18.65 -52.16
CA ASN A 34 -103.83 -19.55 -53.27
C ASN A 34 -103.20 -20.95 -53.14
N LEU A 35 -102.36 -21.21 -52.12
CA LEU A 35 -101.76 -22.53 -51.86
C LEU A 35 -102.50 -23.28 -50.74
N ILE A 36 -102.81 -24.55 -50.98
CA ILE A 36 -103.55 -25.40 -50.02
C ILE A 36 -102.68 -25.81 -48.81
N ASN A 37 -101.36 -25.84 -48.96
CA ASN A 37 -100.43 -26.37 -47.95
C ASN A 37 -99.98 -25.31 -46.95
N CYS A 38 -100.10 -25.61 -45.65
CA CYS A 38 -99.57 -24.79 -44.58
C CYS A 38 -98.10 -25.13 -44.30
N GLN A 39 -97.26 -24.12 -44.06
CA GLN A 39 -95.88 -24.35 -43.62
C GLN A 39 -95.83 -24.45 -42.09
N LYS A 40 -95.12 -25.45 -41.59
CA LYS A 40 -94.91 -25.62 -40.14
C LYS A 40 -94.08 -24.46 -39.59
N CYS A 41 -94.54 -23.87 -38.50
CA CYS A 41 -93.78 -22.91 -37.71
C CYS A 41 -92.54 -23.58 -37.10
N GLN A 42 -91.54 -22.79 -36.73
CA GLN A 42 -90.43 -23.27 -35.93
C GLN A 42 -90.93 -23.79 -34.56
N SER A 43 -90.19 -24.72 -33.97
CA SER A 43 -90.60 -25.49 -32.80
C SER A 43 -90.94 -24.65 -31.57
N GLN A 44 -90.38 -23.44 -31.48
CA GLN A 44 -90.63 -22.49 -30.40
C GLN A 44 -91.93 -21.69 -30.53
N CYS A 45 -92.52 -21.59 -31.72
CA CYS A 45 -93.75 -20.86 -31.93
C CYS A 45 -94.96 -21.76 -31.64
N LYS A 46 -95.87 -21.30 -30.79
CA LYS A 46 -97.22 -21.87 -30.72
C LYS A 46 -98.03 -21.49 -31.96
N THR A 47 -97.92 -20.25 -32.41
CA THR A 47 -98.49 -19.74 -33.67
C THR A 47 -97.48 -18.80 -34.34
N CYS A 48 -97.45 -18.72 -35.67
CA CYS A 48 -96.54 -17.85 -36.43
C CYS A 48 -97.24 -17.24 -37.67
N GLU A 49 -96.66 -16.17 -38.24
CA GLU A 49 -97.22 -15.48 -39.41
C GLU A 49 -96.13 -14.99 -40.37
N SER A 50 -96.39 -14.99 -41.68
CA SER A 50 -95.49 -14.53 -42.77
C SER A 50 -94.22 -15.36 -42.99
N THR A 51 -93.53 -15.80 -41.93
CA THR A 51 -92.40 -16.73 -41.97
C THR A 51 -92.50 -17.72 -40.81
N ASP A 52 -91.82 -18.86 -40.90
CA ASP A 52 -91.84 -19.90 -39.87
C ASP A 52 -91.26 -19.44 -38.52
N ASN A 53 -90.47 -18.36 -38.49
CA ASN A 53 -89.78 -17.86 -37.29
C ASN A 53 -90.45 -16.62 -36.69
N ASN A 54 -91.44 -16.03 -37.36
CA ASN A 54 -92.11 -14.82 -36.86
C ASN A 54 -93.31 -15.25 -36.01
N CYS A 55 -93.05 -15.58 -34.75
CA CYS A 55 -94.05 -16.13 -33.85
C CYS A 55 -95.06 -15.05 -33.43
N THR A 56 -96.35 -15.37 -33.50
CA THR A 56 -97.44 -14.54 -32.95
C THR A 56 -97.81 -14.95 -31.52
N ASN A 57 -97.48 -16.18 -31.10
CA ASN A 57 -97.49 -16.64 -29.71
C ASN A 57 -96.35 -17.65 -29.49
N CYS A 58 -95.62 -17.54 -28.39
CA CYS A 58 -94.60 -18.51 -28.00
C CYS A 58 -95.22 -19.74 -27.30
N LEU A 59 -94.49 -20.87 -27.28
CA LEU A 59 -94.76 -21.94 -26.33
C LEU A 59 -94.58 -21.43 -24.88
N ILE A 60 -95.43 -21.87 -23.95
CA ILE A 60 -95.46 -21.37 -22.56
C ILE A 60 -94.20 -21.84 -21.83
N ASP A 61 -93.23 -20.95 -21.69
CA ASP A 61 -92.02 -21.09 -20.87
C ASP A 61 -91.59 -19.70 -20.37
N SER A 62 -91.28 -19.56 -19.09
CA SER A 62 -90.86 -18.28 -18.50
C SER A 62 -89.46 -17.84 -18.94
N ASN A 63 -88.68 -18.74 -19.53
CA ASN A 63 -87.29 -18.51 -19.93
C ASN A 63 -87.15 -18.28 -21.43
N ARG A 64 -88.20 -17.78 -22.11
CA ARG A 64 -88.16 -17.36 -23.52
C ARG A 64 -88.30 -15.84 -23.65
N TYR A 65 -87.70 -15.26 -24.68
CA TYR A 65 -87.99 -13.89 -25.07
C TYR A 65 -89.45 -13.77 -25.53
N ALA A 66 -90.03 -12.60 -25.33
CA ALA A 66 -91.38 -12.31 -25.80
C ALA A 66 -91.46 -12.36 -27.34
N GLU A 67 -92.68 -12.46 -27.85
CA GLU A 67 -92.96 -12.42 -29.28
C GLU A 67 -92.35 -11.16 -29.94
N PRO A 68 -91.82 -11.26 -31.17
CA PRO A 68 -91.91 -12.41 -32.09
C PRO A 68 -90.74 -13.41 -32.04
N ASP A 69 -89.77 -13.24 -31.14
CA ASP A 69 -88.51 -14.01 -31.12
C ASP A 69 -88.70 -15.44 -30.58
N CYS A 70 -89.34 -15.59 -29.41
CA CYS A 70 -89.64 -16.87 -28.74
C CYS A 70 -88.44 -17.82 -28.51
N THR A 71 -87.21 -17.37 -28.75
CA THR A 71 -85.99 -18.11 -28.41
C THR A 71 -85.74 -18.09 -26.91
N CYS A 72 -84.96 -19.05 -26.41
CA CYS A 72 -84.58 -19.08 -25.00
C CYS A 72 -83.78 -17.83 -24.62
N ILE A 73 -84.05 -17.27 -23.45
CA ILE A 73 -83.28 -16.14 -22.92
C ILE A 73 -81.83 -16.55 -22.68
N LYS A 74 -80.94 -15.56 -22.64
CA LYS A 74 -79.51 -15.78 -22.39
C LYS A 74 -79.27 -16.65 -21.14
N GLY A 75 -78.40 -17.65 -21.26
CA GLY A 75 -78.13 -18.64 -20.22
C GLY A 75 -78.99 -19.91 -20.27
N TYR A 76 -79.89 -20.03 -21.25
CA TYR A 76 -80.74 -21.21 -21.46
C TYR A 76 -80.68 -21.71 -22.91
N TYR A 77 -80.79 -23.03 -23.12
CA TYR A 77 -80.88 -23.67 -24.43
C TYR A 77 -82.21 -24.42 -24.59
N GLU A 78 -82.64 -24.64 -25.84
CA GLU A 78 -83.86 -25.40 -26.12
C GLU A 78 -83.56 -26.91 -26.16
N ASP A 79 -84.14 -27.66 -25.22
CA ASP A 79 -84.09 -29.12 -25.26
C ASP A 79 -85.03 -29.65 -26.35
N LYS A 80 -84.47 -30.35 -27.34
CA LYS A 80 -85.21 -30.83 -28.53
C LYS A 80 -86.26 -31.89 -28.22
N ASN A 81 -86.21 -32.54 -27.05
CA ASN A 81 -87.15 -33.58 -26.67
C ASN A 81 -88.37 -33.01 -25.93
N THR A 82 -88.14 -32.03 -25.06
CA THR A 82 -89.15 -31.44 -24.18
C THR A 82 -89.68 -30.11 -24.69
N LEU A 83 -88.98 -29.48 -25.65
CA LEU A 83 -89.25 -28.14 -26.18
C LEU A 83 -89.27 -27.05 -25.10
N LYS A 84 -88.55 -27.27 -24.00
CA LYS A 84 -88.38 -26.32 -22.89
C LYS A 84 -86.99 -25.70 -22.89
N CYS A 85 -86.88 -24.53 -22.28
CA CYS A 85 -85.61 -23.85 -22.08
C CYS A 85 -84.93 -24.35 -20.80
N GLU A 86 -83.85 -25.10 -20.95
CA GLU A 86 -83.04 -25.64 -19.86
C GLU A 86 -81.80 -24.78 -19.63
N LEU A 87 -81.30 -24.75 -18.39
CA LEU A 87 -80.17 -23.90 -18.01
C LEU A 87 -78.88 -24.41 -18.67
N CYS A 88 -78.10 -23.50 -19.24
CA CYS A 88 -76.77 -23.81 -19.74
C CYS A 88 -75.84 -24.32 -18.62
N PRO A 89 -74.80 -25.12 -18.96
CA PRO A 89 -73.74 -25.44 -18.02
C PRO A 89 -73.12 -24.17 -17.44
N LEU A 90 -72.78 -24.18 -16.15
CA LEU A 90 -72.26 -22.99 -15.44
C LEU A 90 -70.97 -22.39 -16.07
N ILE A 91 -70.23 -23.19 -16.85
CA ILE A 91 -69.03 -22.75 -17.57
C ILE A 91 -69.36 -21.98 -18.87
N CYS A 92 -70.59 -22.07 -19.37
CA CYS A 92 -71.06 -21.37 -20.55
C CYS A 92 -71.93 -20.17 -20.15
N GLU A 93 -71.77 -19.06 -20.85
CA GLU A 93 -72.72 -17.94 -20.78
C GLU A 93 -73.89 -18.15 -21.75
N THR A 94 -73.60 -18.73 -22.92
CA THR A 94 -74.60 -19.24 -23.88
C THR A 94 -74.15 -20.60 -24.38
N CYS A 95 -75.10 -21.47 -24.69
CA CYS A 95 -74.82 -22.85 -25.08
C CYS A 95 -75.81 -23.31 -26.15
N GLN A 96 -75.39 -24.31 -26.93
CA GLN A 96 -76.23 -24.97 -27.92
C GLN A 96 -77.01 -26.13 -27.28
N ASP A 97 -76.39 -26.85 -26.35
CA ASP A 97 -76.95 -27.96 -25.58
C ASP A 97 -76.17 -28.16 -24.26
N GLU A 98 -76.50 -29.20 -23.50
CA GLU A 98 -75.88 -29.54 -22.21
C GLU A 98 -74.34 -29.76 -22.26
N ASN A 99 -73.75 -29.98 -23.44
CA ASN A 99 -72.32 -30.27 -23.59
C ASN A 99 -71.57 -29.24 -24.45
N THR A 100 -72.27 -28.31 -25.09
CA THR A 100 -71.72 -27.49 -26.16
C THR A 100 -71.90 -26.01 -25.86
N CYS A 101 -70.83 -25.31 -25.50
CA CYS A 101 -70.86 -23.86 -25.24
C CYS A 101 -70.77 -23.06 -26.56
N ILE A 102 -71.50 -21.94 -26.64
CA ILE A 102 -71.38 -20.94 -27.72
C ILE A 102 -70.54 -19.75 -27.25
N THR A 103 -70.74 -19.31 -26.01
CA THR A 103 -69.89 -18.32 -25.32
C THR A 103 -69.59 -18.79 -23.91
N CYS A 104 -68.43 -18.41 -23.39
CA CYS A 104 -68.01 -18.80 -22.04
C CYS A 104 -68.50 -17.81 -20.99
N ALA A 105 -68.75 -18.29 -19.77
CA ALA A 105 -69.07 -17.46 -18.63
C ALA A 105 -68.00 -16.37 -18.42
N ASP A 106 -68.43 -15.15 -18.04
CA ASP A 106 -67.55 -14.02 -17.74
C ASP A 106 -66.58 -14.39 -16.61
N GLY A 107 -65.32 -14.66 -16.97
CA GLY A 107 -64.25 -15.01 -16.05
C GLY A 107 -62.90 -14.65 -16.67
N GLU A 108 -62.01 -14.05 -15.87
CA GLU A 108 -60.68 -13.66 -16.34
C GLU A 108 -59.92 -14.92 -16.78
N GLY A 109 -59.58 -15.01 -18.08
CA GLY A 109 -58.76 -16.09 -18.61
C GLY A 109 -59.48 -17.35 -19.07
N ARG A 110 -60.80 -17.34 -19.22
CA ARG A 110 -61.55 -18.44 -19.84
C ARG A 110 -61.84 -18.15 -21.32
N THR A 111 -61.62 -19.13 -22.19
CA THR A 111 -61.84 -18.98 -23.65
C THR A 111 -62.52 -20.20 -24.24
N LEU A 112 -63.28 -19.99 -25.33
CA LEU A 112 -63.89 -21.07 -26.09
C LEU A 112 -62.85 -21.75 -26.97
N ASP A 113 -62.70 -23.07 -26.84
CA ASP A 113 -61.81 -23.87 -27.67
C ASP A 113 -62.47 -24.28 -29.01
N PRO A 114 -61.71 -24.82 -29.98
CA PRO A 114 -62.27 -25.28 -31.26
C PRO A 114 -63.32 -26.40 -31.15
N ASN A 115 -63.37 -27.09 -30.02
CA ASN A 115 -64.32 -28.17 -29.73
C ASN A 115 -65.55 -27.65 -28.96
N GLN A 116 -65.73 -26.33 -28.84
CA GLN A 116 -66.86 -25.68 -28.16
C GLN A 116 -66.91 -25.93 -26.65
N ASN A 117 -65.76 -26.18 -26.03
CA ASN A 117 -65.60 -26.24 -24.58
C ASN A 117 -65.00 -24.93 -24.04
N CYS A 118 -65.42 -24.54 -22.85
CA CYS A 118 -64.93 -23.34 -22.17
C CYS A 118 -63.85 -23.67 -21.16
N ASN A 119 -62.59 -23.65 -21.60
CA ASN A 119 -61.43 -23.98 -20.79
C ASN A 119 -60.63 -22.72 -20.41
N CYS A 120 -59.89 -22.77 -19.31
CA CYS A 120 -58.86 -21.75 -19.04
C CYS A 120 -57.84 -21.68 -20.20
N GLN A 121 -57.53 -20.46 -20.64
CA GLN A 121 -56.54 -20.21 -21.66
C GLN A 121 -55.12 -20.48 -21.14
N ASN A 122 -54.15 -20.59 -22.05
CA ASN A 122 -52.74 -20.73 -21.68
C ASN A 122 -52.29 -19.61 -20.71
N GLY A 123 -51.52 -19.98 -19.71
CA GLY A 123 -51.13 -19.09 -18.60
C GLY A 123 -52.14 -19.06 -17.44
N TYR A 124 -53.22 -19.85 -17.50
CA TYR A 124 -54.19 -20.03 -16.42
C TYR A 124 -54.46 -21.52 -16.17
N TYR A 125 -54.88 -21.87 -14.95
CA TYR A 125 -55.32 -23.21 -14.58
C TYR A 125 -56.71 -23.20 -13.94
N GLU A 126 -57.42 -24.31 -14.11
CA GLU A 126 -58.73 -24.55 -13.51
C GLU A 126 -58.58 -24.85 -12.02
N VAL A 127 -59.37 -24.17 -11.19
CA VAL A 127 -59.48 -24.46 -9.75
C VAL A 127 -60.59 -25.48 -9.52
N ILE A 128 -60.27 -26.55 -8.79
CA ILE A 128 -61.24 -27.60 -8.47
C ILE A 128 -62.43 -27.00 -7.72
N ASN A 129 -63.65 -27.23 -8.23
CA ASN A 129 -64.91 -26.71 -7.70
C ASN A 129 -65.06 -25.18 -7.74
N SER A 130 -64.30 -24.48 -8.58
CA SER A 130 -64.54 -23.07 -8.90
C SER A 130 -64.73 -22.88 -10.41
N LEU A 131 -65.42 -21.79 -10.77
CA LEU A 131 -65.50 -21.29 -12.15
C LEU A 131 -64.28 -20.41 -12.49
N ASP A 132 -63.42 -20.12 -11.52
CA ASP A 132 -62.29 -19.22 -11.66
C ASP A 132 -61.11 -19.87 -12.38
N CYS A 133 -60.53 -19.13 -13.32
CA CYS A 133 -59.23 -19.42 -13.90
C CYS A 133 -58.18 -18.58 -13.17
N LEU A 134 -57.23 -19.22 -12.49
CA LEU A 134 -56.14 -18.53 -11.81
C LEU A 134 -54.88 -18.52 -12.68
N LYS A 135 -54.13 -17.41 -12.64
CA LYS A 135 -52.89 -17.27 -13.40
C LYS A 135 -51.83 -18.26 -12.91
N CYS A 136 -51.10 -18.84 -13.85
CA CYS A 136 -49.88 -19.59 -13.56
C CYS A 136 -48.80 -18.66 -12.98
N GLN A 137 -47.79 -19.25 -12.32
CA GLN A 137 -46.59 -18.50 -12.00
C GLN A 137 -45.91 -18.00 -13.28
N ARG A 138 -45.21 -16.87 -13.17
CA ARG A 138 -44.74 -16.10 -14.35
C ARG A 138 -43.77 -16.88 -15.23
N GLN A 139 -43.08 -17.88 -14.68
CA GLN A 139 -42.18 -18.75 -15.43
C GLN A 139 -42.91 -19.81 -16.28
N CYS A 140 -44.18 -20.12 -15.97
CA CYS A 140 -44.96 -21.10 -16.71
C CYS A 140 -45.68 -20.44 -17.89
N ALA A 141 -45.50 -20.98 -19.09
CA ALA A 141 -46.40 -20.70 -20.21
C ALA A 141 -47.74 -21.44 -20.06
N THR A 142 -47.71 -22.65 -19.48
CA THR A 142 -48.90 -23.42 -19.09
C THR A 142 -48.66 -24.14 -17.77
N CYS A 143 -49.70 -24.31 -16.95
CA CYS A 143 -49.64 -25.00 -15.66
C CYS A 143 -50.90 -25.85 -15.42
N GLN A 144 -50.82 -26.80 -14.48
CA GLN A 144 -51.93 -27.69 -14.14
C GLN A 144 -52.20 -27.70 -12.64
N THR A 145 -53.45 -27.65 -12.20
CA THR A 145 -53.87 -27.85 -10.78
C THR A 145 -53.39 -26.83 -9.74
N SER A 146 -52.26 -26.15 -9.97
CA SER A 146 -51.72 -25.04 -9.17
C SER A 146 -50.85 -24.14 -10.04
N ASP A 147 -50.53 -22.96 -9.55
CA ASP A 147 -49.68 -21.98 -10.22
C ASP A 147 -48.20 -22.44 -10.34
N GLU A 148 -47.72 -23.26 -9.40
CA GLU A 148 -46.34 -23.82 -9.35
C GLU A 148 -46.12 -25.02 -10.26
N ASN A 149 -47.20 -25.73 -10.61
CA ASN A 149 -47.10 -26.97 -11.39
C ASN A 149 -47.07 -26.63 -12.90
N CYS A 150 -45.94 -26.10 -13.37
CA CYS A 150 -45.75 -25.80 -14.78
C CYS A 150 -45.79 -27.08 -15.63
N ILE A 151 -46.50 -27.04 -16.75
CA ILE A 151 -46.44 -28.06 -17.81
C ILE A 151 -45.41 -27.63 -18.86
N SER A 152 -45.42 -26.34 -19.22
CA SER A 152 -44.45 -25.75 -20.14
C SER A 152 -43.98 -24.39 -19.66
N CYS A 153 -42.73 -24.05 -19.98
CA CYS A 153 -42.08 -22.81 -19.58
C CYS A 153 -42.28 -21.70 -20.62
N ILE A 154 -42.21 -20.45 -20.19
CA ILE A 154 -42.07 -19.32 -21.11
C ILE A 154 -40.71 -19.44 -21.82
N ASN A 155 -40.66 -19.12 -23.11
CA ASN A 155 -39.42 -19.04 -23.88
C ASN A 155 -38.51 -17.97 -23.27
N GLY A 156 -37.46 -18.40 -22.57
CA GLY A 156 -36.47 -17.52 -21.96
C GLY A 156 -35.10 -18.20 -21.95
N ASP A 157 -34.05 -17.42 -22.22
CA ASP A 157 -32.68 -17.91 -22.10
C ASP A 157 -32.35 -18.21 -20.64
N ASN A 158 -31.51 -19.22 -20.42
CA ASN A 158 -31.00 -19.61 -19.09
C ASN A 158 -32.04 -20.15 -18.09
N ARG A 159 -33.22 -20.59 -18.56
CA ARG A 159 -34.22 -21.32 -17.76
C ARG A 159 -34.15 -22.84 -18.04
N ASN A 160 -34.45 -23.66 -17.04
CA ASN A 160 -34.55 -25.10 -17.19
C ASN A 160 -35.73 -25.45 -18.12
N SER A 161 -35.62 -26.59 -18.81
CA SER A 161 -36.68 -27.07 -19.68
C SER A 161 -37.89 -27.57 -18.88
N ASP A 162 -39.02 -27.66 -19.56
CA ASP A 162 -40.25 -28.26 -19.06
C ASP A 162 -39.98 -29.59 -18.30
N PRO A 163 -40.60 -29.83 -17.13
CA PRO A 163 -41.60 -29.00 -16.43
C PRO A 163 -41.00 -28.09 -15.33
N ASP A 164 -39.68 -28.09 -15.12
CA ASP A 164 -39.08 -27.45 -13.93
C ASP A 164 -39.17 -25.92 -13.97
N CYS A 165 -38.94 -25.32 -15.14
CA CYS A 165 -39.06 -23.87 -15.39
C CYS A 165 -38.31 -22.94 -14.43
N ASN A 166 -37.43 -23.45 -13.57
CA ASN A 166 -36.58 -22.67 -12.70
C ASN A 166 -35.37 -22.10 -13.46
N CYS A 167 -34.79 -21.02 -12.98
CA CYS A 167 -33.55 -20.50 -13.56
C CYS A 167 -32.41 -21.51 -13.40
N LYS A 168 -31.57 -21.64 -14.43
CA LYS A 168 -30.36 -22.48 -14.38
C LYS A 168 -29.41 -21.97 -13.31
N ASN A 169 -28.56 -22.85 -12.80
CA ASN A 169 -27.47 -22.46 -11.90
C ASN A 169 -26.65 -21.29 -12.47
N GLY A 170 -26.30 -20.33 -11.61
CA GLY A 170 -25.68 -19.07 -12.00
C GLY A 170 -26.67 -17.98 -12.41
N TYR A 171 -27.99 -18.24 -12.34
CA TYR A 171 -29.05 -17.26 -12.59
C TYR A 171 -30.13 -17.33 -11.52
N PHE A 172 -30.86 -16.23 -11.34
CA PHE A 172 -31.98 -16.11 -10.41
C PHE A 172 -33.18 -15.41 -11.06
N ASP A 173 -34.35 -15.62 -10.50
CA ASP A 173 -35.58 -14.94 -10.90
C ASP A 173 -35.75 -13.68 -10.04
N ASN A 174 -35.83 -12.50 -10.66
CA ASN A 174 -35.94 -11.22 -9.94
C ASN A 174 -37.38 -10.89 -9.52
N GLN A 175 -38.34 -11.78 -9.80
CA GLN A 175 -39.78 -11.61 -9.53
C GLN A 175 -40.42 -10.37 -10.19
N LEU A 176 -39.76 -9.75 -11.17
CA LEU A 176 -40.26 -8.62 -11.94
C LEU A 176 -40.54 -9.03 -13.38
N ASP A 177 -39.62 -9.77 -13.99
CA ASP A 177 -39.70 -10.28 -15.35
C ASP A 177 -39.53 -11.81 -15.38
N ALA A 178 -39.94 -12.45 -16.48
CA ALA A 178 -39.75 -13.88 -16.68
C ALA A 178 -38.32 -14.23 -17.13
N ASP A 179 -37.42 -13.25 -17.22
CA ASP A 179 -36.06 -13.42 -17.68
C ASP A 179 -35.13 -13.72 -16.49
N CYS A 180 -34.31 -14.76 -16.64
CA CYS A 180 -33.37 -15.15 -15.61
C CYS A 180 -32.17 -14.18 -15.57
N GLN A 181 -31.97 -13.52 -14.44
CA GLN A 181 -30.87 -12.57 -14.23
C GLN A 181 -29.63 -13.30 -13.74
N MET A 182 -28.46 -12.88 -14.20
CA MET A 182 -27.20 -13.54 -13.85
C MET A 182 -26.79 -13.23 -12.41
N CYS A 183 -26.33 -14.24 -11.68
CA CYS A 183 -25.72 -14.08 -10.37
C CYS A 183 -24.42 -13.29 -10.44
N SER A 184 -24.04 -12.67 -9.32
CA SER A 184 -22.72 -12.08 -9.18
C SER A 184 -21.66 -13.18 -9.31
N LYS A 185 -20.51 -12.83 -9.89
CA LYS A 185 -19.47 -13.80 -10.30
C LYS A 185 -18.91 -14.67 -9.17
N GLN A 186 -19.11 -14.29 -7.92
CA GLN A 186 -18.71 -15.06 -6.74
C GLN A 186 -19.73 -16.14 -6.32
N CYS A 187 -20.97 -16.09 -6.82
CA CYS A 187 -22.01 -17.06 -6.52
C CYS A 187 -22.05 -18.16 -7.60
N ALA A 188 -22.07 -19.43 -7.19
CA ALA A 188 -22.47 -20.54 -8.05
C ALA A 188 -24.00 -20.62 -8.18
N GLN A 189 -24.71 -20.26 -7.12
CA GLN A 189 -26.16 -20.09 -7.08
C GLN A 189 -26.50 -18.86 -6.23
N CYS A 190 -27.55 -18.14 -6.61
CA CYS A 190 -28.05 -16.97 -5.89
C CYS A 190 -29.58 -16.96 -5.93
N ASP A 191 -30.20 -16.19 -5.05
CA ASP A 191 -31.65 -16.08 -4.94
C ASP A 191 -32.09 -14.64 -4.68
N ASN A 192 -33.20 -14.21 -5.29
CA ASN A 192 -33.80 -12.86 -5.24
C ASN A 192 -32.94 -11.68 -5.72
N SER A 193 -31.60 -11.74 -5.61
CA SER A 193 -30.67 -10.74 -6.10
C SER A 193 -29.34 -11.38 -6.53
N SER A 194 -28.57 -10.66 -7.34
CA SER A 194 -27.29 -11.17 -7.86
C SER A 194 -26.28 -11.45 -6.75
N ASP A 195 -26.30 -10.68 -5.66
CA ASP A 195 -25.34 -10.79 -4.54
C ASP A 195 -25.83 -11.69 -3.39
N SER A 196 -27.08 -12.13 -3.41
CA SER A 196 -27.65 -13.00 -2.38
C SER A 196 -27.33 -14.46 -2.72
N CYS A 197 -26.06 -14.84 -2.54
CA CYS A 197 -25.59 -16.18 -2.88
C CYS A 197 -26.20 -17.25 -1.95
N THR A 198 -26.75 -18.31 -2.54
CA THR A 198 -27.17 -19.54 -1.86
C THR A 198 -26.11 -20.63 -1.92
N LEU A 199 -25.17 -20.51 -2.86
CA LEU A 199 -23.98 -21.35 -2.96
C LEU A 199 -22.82 -20.53 -3.55
N CYS A 200 -21.68 -20.49 -2.87
CA CYS A 200 -20.47 -19.86 -3.40
C CYS A 200 -19.80 -20.74 -4.47
N ILE A 201 -19.06 -20.11 -5.40
CA ILE A 201 -18.15 -20.88 -6.27
C ILE A 201 -17.06 -21.55 -5.41
N SER A 202 -16.74 -22.80 -5.74
CA SER A 202 -15.68 -23.58 -5.09
C SER A 202 -14.34 -22.84 -5.15
N GLY A 203 -13.76 -22.56 -3.99
CA GLY A 203 -12.45 -21.92 -3.88
C GLY A 203 -12.04 -21.72 -2.42
N ASP A 204 -10.74 -21.79 -2.17
CA ASP A 204 -10.19 -21.56 -0.84
C ASP A 204 -10.23 -20.07 -0.47
N ASN A 205 -10.22 -19.77 0.83
CA ASN A 205 -10.11 -18.41 1.38
C ASN A 205 -11.25 -17.45 1.00
N ARG A 206 -12.46 -17.99 0.89
CA ARG A 206 -13.69 -17.23 0.63
C ARG A 206 -14.60 -17.31 1.86
N ASN A 207 -15.34 -16.24 2.13
CA ASN A 207 -16.38 -16.24 3.16
C ASN A 207 -17.49 -17.25 2.77
N PRO A 208 -18.12 -17.90 3.76
CA PRO A 208 -19.30 -18.72 3.50
C PRO A 208 -20.47 -17.86 3.02
N GLU A 209 -21.52 -18.54 2.55
CA GLU A 209 -22.79 -17.93 2.17
C GLU A 209 -23.35 -17.06 3.31
N PRO A 210 -24.00 -15.92 3.00
CA PRO A 210 -24.36 -15.44 1.66
C PRO A 210 -23.32 -14.51 1.01
N ASN A 211 -22.26 -14.14 1.72
CA ASN A 211 -21.36 -13.07 1.27
C ASN A 211 -20.46 -13.51 0.10
N CYS A 212 -19.91 -14.73 0.18
CA CYS A 212 -19.01 -15.30 -0.83
C CYS A 212 -17.85 -14.38 -1.27
N SER A 213 -17.51 -13.29 -0.58
CA SER A 213 -16.33 -12.48 -0.90
C SER A 213 -15.06 -13.14 -0.38
N CYS A 214 -13.90 -12.80 -0.94
CA CYS A 214 -12.62 -13.27 -0.41
C CYS A 214 -12.42 -12.83 1.05
N LEU A 215 -11.75 -13.68 1.83
CA LEU A 215 -11.37 -13.37 3.22
C LEU A 215 -10.42 -12.17 3.27
N PRO A 216 -10.36 -11.43 4.39
CA PRO A 216 -9.37 -10.36 4.58
C PRO A 216 -7.95 -10.87 4.29
N GLY A 217 -7.17 -10.08 3.55
CA GLY A 217 -5.84 -10.48 3.06
C GLY A 217 -5.84 -11.27 1.76
N PHE A 218 -7.00 -11.47 1.12
CA PHE A 218 -7.13 -12.08 -0.19
C PHE A 218 -7.98 -11.20 -1.12
N TYR A 219 -7.69 -11.25 -2.43
CA TYR A 219 -8.44 -10.57 -3.48
C TYR A 219 -8.91 -11.55 -4.55
N GLN A 220 -10.01 -11.24 -5.21
CA GLN A 220 -10.54 -12.07 -6.28
C GLN A 220 -9.82 -11.79 -7.59
N ASP A 221 -9.16 -12.81 -8.14
CA ASP A 221 -8.59 -12.73 -9.48
C ASP A 221 -9.70 -12.72 -10.54
N GLN A 222 -9.61 -11.81 -11.51
CA GLN A 222 -10.68 -11.59 -12.50
C GLN A 222 -10.81 -12.73 -13.51
N ASN A 223 -9.74 -13.50 -13.74
CA ASN A 223 -9.70 -14.56 -14.74
C ASN A 223 -10.08 -15.92 -14.14
N SER A 224 -9.48 -16.28 -13.02
CA SER A 224 -9.67 -17.58 -12.37
C SER A 224 -10.80 -17.60 -11.34
N LEU A 225 -11.27 -16.42 -10.90
CA LEU A 225 -12.22 -16.24 -9.78
C LEU A 225 -11.71 -16.84 -8.45
N GLN A 226 -10.43 -17.18 -8.36
CA GLN A 226 -9.81 -17.66 -7.12
C GLN A 226 -9.47 -16.49 -6.21
N CYS A 227 -9.51 -16.72 -4.89
CA CYS A 227 -9.06 -15.75 -3.90
C CYS A 227 -7.55 -15.89 -3.71
N LEU A 228 -6.80 -14.97 -4.32
CA LEU A 228 -5.34 -14.94 -4.24
C LEU A 228 -4.90 -14.08 -3.06
N LYS A 229 -3.81 -14.48 -2.40
CA LYS A 229 -3.28 -13.75 -1.25
C LYS A 229 -2.76 -12.38 -1.67
N CYS A 230 -3.06 -11.37 -0.87
CA CYS A 230 -2.51 -10.03 -1.05
C CYS A 230 -0.97 -10.03 -0.93
N PRO A 231 -0.29 -9.07 -1.59
CA PRO A 231 1.14 -8.82 -1.36
C PRO A 231 1.42 -8.59 0.13
N LEU A 232 2.61 -8.98 0.60
CA LEU A 232 2.98 -8.92 2.02
C LEU A 232 2.96 -7.52 2.64
N LYS A 233 3.04 -6.47 1.81
CA LYS A 233 2.93 -5.07 2.24
C LYS A 233 1.48 -4.58 2.41
N CYS A 234 0.49 -5.34 1.95
CA CYS A 234 -0.93 -5.01 2.10
C CYS A 234 -1.59 -5.87 3.20
N ALA A 235 -2.44 -5.26 4.02
CA ALA A 235 -3.36 -6.00 4.89
C ALA A 235 -4.64 -6.40 4.12
N THR A 236 -5.15 -5.50 3.29
CA THR A 236 -6.23 -5.77 2.31
C THR A 236 -5.87 -5.16 0.97
N CYS A 237 -6.36 -5.75 -0.11
CA CYS A 237 -6.05 -5.34 -1.47
C CYS A 237 -7.19 -5.66 -2.43
N ARG A 238 -7.28 -4.87 -3.51
CA ARG A 238 -8.23 -5.11 -4.62
C ARG A 238 -7.59 -5.83 -5.79
N SER A 239 -6.26 -5.80 -5.89
CA SER A 239 -5.46 -6.63 -6.79
C SER A 239 -4.03 -6.79 -6.26
N TYR A 240 -3.19 -7.56 -6.97
CA TYR A 240 -1.77 -7.68 -6.65
C TYR A 240 -1.03 -6.33 -6.62
N ASP A 241 -1.43 -5.38 -7.46
CA ASP A 241 -0.72 -4.09 -7.60
C ASP A 241 -1.33 -2.95 -6.77
N TYR A 242 -2.48 -3.19 -6.13
CA TYR A 242 -3.24 -2.15 -5.43
C TYR A 242 -3.71 -2.63 -4.05
N CYS A 243 -3.04 -2.14 -3.00
CA CYS A 243 -3.51 -2.24 -1.63
C CYS A 243 -4.71 -1.31 -1.36
N ASP A 244 -5.65 -1.77 -0.54
CA ASP A 244 -6.69 -0.93 0.07
C ASP A 244 -6.34 -0.55 1.51
N THR A 245 -5.57 -1.40 2.21
CA THR A 245 -4.97 -1.12 3.52
C THR A 245 -3.55 -1.67 3.58
N CYS A 246 -2.66 -0.97 4.29
CA CYS A 246 -1.28 -1.41 4.47
C CYS A 246 -1.18 -2.42 5.61
N ALA A 247 -0.25 -3.36 5.46
CA ALA A 247 0.11 -4.24 6.56
C ALA A 247 0.66 -3.40 7.73
N ASP A 248 0.39 -3.84 8.96
CA ASP A 248 0.97 -3.23 10.15
C ASP A 248 2.48 -3.51 10.13
N GLY A 249 3.25 -2.51 9.72
CA GLY A 249 4.67 -2.61 9.44
C GLY A 249 5.36 -1.27 9.66
N GLU A 250 6.54 -1.30 10.28
CA GLU A 250 7.29 -0.09 10.62
C GLU A 250 7.64 0.72 9.36
N GLY A 251 7.32 2.01 9.39
CA GLY A 251 7.64 2.95 8.31
C GLY A 251 6.81 2.77 7.03
N ARG A 252 5.68 2.04 7.05
CA ARG A 252 4.78 1.93 5.89
C ARG A 252 3.63 2.92 5.94
N ASN A 253 3.37 3.58 4.81
CA ASN A 253 2.29 4.55 4.69
C ASN A 253 1.60 4.47 3.31
N MET A 254 0.27 4.43 3.34
CA MET A 254 -0.55 4.38 2.12
C MET A 254 -0.50 5.67 1.31
N ASN A 255 -0.26 6.83 1.95
CA ASN A 255 -0.31 8.12 1.28
C ASN A 255 0.93 8.42 0.43
N ILE A 256 1.98 7.59 0.54
CA ILE A 256 3.25 7.78 -0.17
C ILE A 256 3.23 7.09 -1.53
N SER A 257 2.43 6.03 -1.68
CA SER A 257 2.29 5.29 -2.94
C SER A 257 0.97 4.53 -2.96
N THR A 258 0.41 4.31 -4.16
CA THR A 258 -0.79 3.49 -4.39
C THR A 258 -0.68 2.05 -3.89
N ASN A 259 0.49 1.64 -3.41
CA ASN A 259 0.76 0.29 -2.97
C ASN A 259 1.63 0.23 -1.70
N CYS A 260 1.31 1.06 -0.69
CA CYS A 260 1.92 1.05 0.64
C CYS A 260 3.44 1.24 0.64
N GLY A 261 3.86 2.43 0.22
CA GLY A 261 5.27 2.82 0.18
C GLY A 261 5.89 3.05 1.57
N CYS A 262 7.20 3.15 1.60
CA CYS A 262 7.97 3.47 2.79
C CYS A 262 8.06 4.98 3.02
N GLU A 263 7.98 5.41 4.28
CA GLU A 263 8.18 6.79 4.70
C GLU A 263 9.63 7.25 4.49
N ASP A 264 9.84 8.56 4.42
CA ASP A 264 11.19 9.14 4.40
C ASP A 264 12.02 8.60 5.58
N GLY A 265 13.28 8.29 5.34
CA GLY A 265 14.15 7.57 6.27
C GLY A 265 14.00 6.05 6.22
N TYR A 266 13.14 5.51 5.36
CA TYR A 266 12.97 4.08 5.12
C TYR A 266 12.96 3.75 3.61
N TYR A 267 13.21 2.48 3.29
CA TYR A 267 13.16 1.96 1.93
C TYR A 267 12.60 0.52 1.90
N ASP A 268 12.06 0.12 0.74
CA ASP A 268 11.71 -1.28 0.49
C ASP A 268 13.01 -2.07 0.24
N GLY A 269 13.33 -3.01 1.13
CA GLY A 269 14.48 -3.90 1.00
C GLY A 269 14.25 -4.98 -0.07
N GLU A 270 14.41 -6.24 0.30
CA GLU A 270 14.03 -7.35 -0.59
C GLU A 270 12.54 -7.28 -0.96
N ILE A 271 12.24 -7.64 -2.22
CA ILE A 271 10.89 -7.63 -2.78
C ILE A 271 9.95 -8.43 -1.86
N ASN A 272 8.85 -7.80 -1.42
CA ASN A 272 7.79 -8.38 -0.57
C ASN A 272 8.10 -8.55 0.93
N THR A 273 8.86 -7.65 1.55
CA THR A 273 8.93 -7.61 3.02
C THR A 273 7.73 -6.87 3.62
N GLN A 274 7.24 -7.29 4.79
CA GLN A 274 6.16 -6.58 5.49
C GLN A 274 6.64 -5.26 6.11
N ASN A 275 7.91 -5.15 6.48
CA ASN A 275 8.48 -3.97 7.13
C ASN A 275 9.43 -3.24 6.18
N CYS A 276 9.43 -1.90 6.24
CA CYS A 276 10.45 -1.12 5.57
C CYS A 276 11.77 -1.19 6.34
N GLN A 277 12.89 -1.11 5.61
CA GLN A 277 14.22 -1.05 6.20
C GLN A 277 14.63 0.40 6.41
N LYS A 278 15.36 0.70 7.48
CA LYS A 278 15.82 2.07 7.78
C LYS A 278 16.96 2.46 6.85
N CYS A 279 16.92 3.69 6.38
CA CYS A 279 18.07 4.33 5.78
C CYS A 279 19.17 4.55 6.81
N GLU A 280 20.40 4.67 6.34
CA GLU A 280 21.49 5.14 7.18
C GLU A 280 21.25 6.60 7.60
N LYS A 281 21.79 6.97 8.77
CA LYS A 281 21.41 8.22 9.46
C LYS A 281 21.73 9.49 8.67
N GLN A 282 22.68 9.44 7.73
CA GLN A 282 23.02 10.54 6.84
C GLN A 282 22.03 10.76 5.69
N CYS A 283 21.19 9.76 5.38
CA CYS A 283 20.18 9.86 4.33
C CYS A 283 18.86 10.40 4.90
N LEU A 284 18.29 11.40 4.24
CA LEU A 284 16.87 11.74 4.42
C LEU A 284 15.97 10.72 3.71
N THR A 285 16.34 10.31 2.50
CA THR A 285 15.68 9.24 1.74
C THR A 285 16.73 8.36 1.08
N CYS A 286 16.44 7.07 0.90
CA CYS A 286 17.35 6.09 0.29
C CYS A 286 16.59 5.04 -0.53
N GLU A 287 17.31 4.29 -1.36
CA GLU A 287 16.72 3.25 -2.22
C GLU A 287 17.66 2.06 -2.39
N ASN A 288 17.10 0.84 -2.45
CA ASN A 288 17.80 -0.44 -2.62
C ASN A 288 18.66 -0.86 -1.42
N THR A 289 19.42 0.06 -0.83
CA THR A 289 20.24 -0.17 0.37
C THR A 289 20.19 1.06 1.27
N GLY A 290 20.41 0.86 2.58
CA GLY A 290 20.45 1.97 3.53
C GLY A 290 21.51 3.04 3.24
N PHE A 291 22.59 2.67 2.53
CA PHE A 291 23.70 3.57 2.18
C PHE A 291 23.53 4.31 0.86
N ASN A 292 22.54 3.92 0.04
CA ASN A 292 22.33 4.54 -1.27
C ASN A 292 21.29 5.66 -1.14
N CYS A 293 21.73 6.83 -0.66
CA CYS A 293 20.85 7.95 -0.39
C CYS A 293 20.32 8.58 -1.71
N LEU A 294 19.02 8.82 -1.77
CA LEU A 294 18.37 9.66 -2.79
C LEU A 294 18.39 11.14 -2.38
N GLN A 295 18.42 11.42 -1.09
CA GLN A 295 18.55 12.76 -0.54
C GLN A 295 19.34 12.71 0.76
N CYS A 296 20.33 13.59 0.92
CA CYS A 296 21.10 13.73 2.16
C CYS A 296 20.35 14.61 3.17
N ILE A 297 20.62 14.42 4.46
CA ILE A 297 20.28 15.44 5.46
C ILE A 297 21.01 16.75 5.13
N SER A 298 20.31 17.87 5.27
CA SER A 298 20.90 19.19 5.00
C SER A 298 21.97 19.53 6.03
N GLY A 299 23.16 19.87 5.55
CA GLY A 299 24.29 20.27 6.37
C GLY A 299 25.48 20.70 5.51
N PRO A 300 26.32 21.65 5.97
CA PRO A 300 27.55 22.02 5.28
C PRO A 300 28.58 20.89 5.33
N ASN A 301 29.56 20.92 4.43
CA ASN A 301 30.72 20.00 4.43
C ASN A 301 30.37 18.51 4.33
N ARG A 302 29.25 18.19 3.68
CA ARG A 302 28.84 16.81 3.32
C ARG A 302 28.98 16.63 1.81
N TYR A 303 29.33 15.44 1.35
CA TYR A 303 29.22 15.08 -0.06
C TYR A 303 27.75 14.97 -0.47
N THR A 304 27.47 15.09 -1.76
CA THR A 304 26.12 14.87 -2.31
C THR A 304 25.80 13.37 -2.42
N GLN A 305 24.60 13.05 -2.90
CA GLN A 305 24.20 11.67 -3.18
C GLN A 305 25.23 10.97 -4.08
N PRO A 306 25.43 9.64 -3.95
CA PRO A 306 24.65 8.70 -3.12
C PRO A 306 25.22 8.46 -1.71
N SER A 307 26.48 8.79 -1.44
CA SER A 307 27.16 8.44 -0.17
C SER A 307 26.72 9.33 1.00
N CYS A 308 26.52 10.63 0.76
CA CYS A 308 26.19 11.61 1.80
C CYS A 308 27.16 11.60 2.99
N GLU A 309 28.41 11.16 2.82
CA GLU A 309 29.42 11.19 3.89
C GLU A 309 29.96 12.61 4.13
N CYS A 310 30.56 12.84 5.30
CA CYS A 310 31.27 14.08 5.56
C CYS A 310 32.51 14.22 4.67
N GLN A 311 32.80 15.46 4.25
CA GLN A 311 33.98 15.76 3.46
C GLN A 311 35.26 15.52 4.26
N GLN A 312 36.37 15.25 3.57
CA GLN A 312 37.68 15.09 4.20
C GLN A 312 37.99 16.26 5.16
N GLY A 313 38.47 15.95 6.36
CA GLY A 313 38.69 16.93 7.44
C GLY A 313 37.46 17.20 8.32
N TYR A 314 36.35 16.50 8.10
CA TYR A 314 35.15 16.55 8.92
C TYR A 314 34.70 15.13 9.31
N TYR A 315 34.12 14.99 10.50
CA TYR A 315 33.53 13.77 11.00
C TYR A 315 32.04 13.97 11.29
N GLU A 316 31.26 12.89 11.32
CA GLU A 316 29.84 12.96 11.62
C GLU A 316 29.60 12.92 13.14
N ASN A 317 29.07 14.01 13.69
CA ASN A 317 28.66 14.03 15.09
C ASN A 317 27.39 13.19 15.26
N LYS A 318 27.47 12.14 16.09
CA LYS A 318 26.40 11.15 16.30
C LYS A 318 25.14 11.74 16.95
N ASP A 319 25.24 12.86 17.65
CA ASP A 319 24.13 13.52 18.33
C ASP A 319 23.44 14.57 17.44
N THR A 320 24.21 15.34 16.67
CA THR A 320 23.67 16.43 15.84
C THR A 320 23.45 16.03 14.38
N LEU A 321 24.05 14.92 13.93
CA LEU A 321 24.12 14.47 12.54
C LEU A 321 24.71 15.52 11.58
N GLN A 322 25.51 16.44 12.11
CA GLN A 322 26.23 17.45 11.34
C GLN A 322 27.69 17.06 11.17
N CYS A 323 28.28 17.51 10.06
CA CYS A 323 29.70 17.32 9.79
C CYS A 323 30.50 18.39 10.56
N GLU A 324 31.18 17.96 11.60
CA GLU A 324 32.01 18.80 12.45
C GLU A 324 33.48 18.66 12.07
N LYS A 325 34.23 19.76 12.19
CA LYS A 325 35.62 19.81 11.74
C LYS A 325 36.48 18.94 12.65
N CYS A 326 37.38 18.16 12.06
CA CYS A 326 38.36 17.39 12.81
C CYS A 326 39.23 18.28 13.70
N PRO A 327 39.76 17.72 14.82
CA PRO A 327 40.72 18.42 15.66
C PRO A 327 41.89 18.98 14.84
N LEU A 328 42.44 20.12 15.24
CA LEU A 328 43.49 20.84 14.49
C LEU A 328 44.68 19.94 14.09
N LYS A 329 45.00 18.95 14.92
CA LYS A 329 46.12 18.02 14.79
C LYS A 329 45.85 16.87 13.82
N CYS A 330 44.63 16.77 13.28
CA CYS A 330 44.13 15.68 12.48
C CYS A 330 43.74 16.14 11.07
N GLU A 331 44.19 15.40 10.07
CA GLU A 331 43.71 15.53 8.69
C GLU A 331 42.39 14.77 8.51
N THR A 332 42.31 13.56 9.05
CA THR A 332 41.07 12.76 9.11
C THR A 332 40.89 12.19 10.51
N CYS A 333 39.64 12.09 10.94
CA CYS A 333 39.26 11.68 12.29
C CYS A 333 37.96 10.88 12.26
N GLU A 334 37.77 9.99 13.24
CA GLU A 334 36.52 9.25 13.43
C GLU A 334 35.55 10.04 14.33
N ASP A 335 36.07 10.70 15.36
CA ASP A 335 35.34 11.64 16.22
C ASP A 335 36.23 12.79 16.74
N GLU A 336 35.72 13.55 17.72
CA GLU A 336 36.45 14.68 18.33
C GLU A 336 37.76 14.29 19.03
N ASN A 337 37.96 13.00 19.36
CA ASN A 337 39.10 12.50 20.12
C ASN A 337 39.96 11.49 19.35
N THR A 338 39.44 10.87 18.29
CA THR A 338 40.12 9.78 17.56
C THR A 338 40.56 10.22 16.17
N CYS A 339 41.87 10.21 15.96
CA CYS A 339 42.50 10.60 14.71
C CYS A 339 42.81 9.39 13.85
N SER A 340 42.50 9.44 12.55
CA SER A 340 42.89 8.38 11.61
C SER A 340 44.16 8.74 10.85
N ILE A 341 44.34 10.01 10.51
CA ILE A 341 45.54 10.54 9.82
C ILE A 341 45.90 11.87 10.46
N CYS A 342 47.17 12.02 10.86
CA CYS A 342 47.68 13.28 11.41
C CYS A 342 47.80 14.34 10.33
N ALA A 343 47.58 15.60 10.71
CA ALA A 343 47.74 16.73 9.81
C ALA A 343 49.13 16.74 9.14
N ASP A 344 49.16 16.97 7.83
CA ASP A 344 50.36 16.98 7.01
C ASP A 344 51.32 18.10 7.48
N GLY A 345 52.41 17.72 8.14
CA GLY A 345 53.32 18.64 8.83
C GLY A 345 54.55 17.96 9.43
N GLU A 346 55.64 18.72 9.60
CA GLU A 346 56.85 18.20 10.23
C GLU A 346 56.61 17.83 11.70
N GLY A 347 56.93 16.58 12.04
CA GLY A 347 57.12 16.16 13.42
C GLY A 347 55.89 15.62 14.17
N ARG A 348 54.81 15.19 13.50
CA ARG A 348 53.72 14.42 14.13
C ARG A 348 53.68 12.97 13.66
N THR A 349 53.32 12.06 14.57
CA THR A 349 52.99 10.66 14.22
C THR A 349 51.72 10.23 14.93
N LEU A 350 51.02 9.27 14.31
CA LEU A 350 49.88 8.61 14.91
C LEU A 350 50.39 7.55 15.90
N ASP A 351 49.95 7.66 17.15
CA ASP A 351 50.24 6.66 18.17
C ASP A 351 49.26 5.48 18.14
N LEU A 352 49.50 4.47 18.98
CA LEU A 352 48.63 3.29 19.10
C LEU A 352 47.24 3.61 19.66
N ASN A 353 47.06 4.78 20.29
CA ASN A 353 45.81 5.26 20.85
C ASN A 353 45.08 6.23 19.91
N GLN A 354 45.50 6.30 18.63
CA GLN A 354 44.91 7.18 17.61
C GLN A 354 45.04 8.69 17.93
N ASN A 355 46.08 9.07 18.67
CA ASN A 355 46.44 10.47 18.92
C ASN A 355 47.63 10.89 18.06
N CYS A 356 47.61 12.14 17.62
CA CYS A 356 48.70 12.74 16.84
C CYS A 356 49.68 13.48 17.75
N ASN A 357 50.69 12.75 18.20
CA ASN A 357 51.72 13.27 19.10
C ASN A 357 52.93 13.76 18.33
N CYS A 358 53.66 14.70 18.92
CA CYS A 358 54.94 15.15 18.37
C CYS A 358 56.00 14.05 18.49
N VAL A 359 56.84 13.91 17.47
CA VAL A 359 58.05 13.07 17.54
C VAL A 359 59.07 13.68 18.51
N ASP A 360 60.00 12.85 18.97
CA ASP A 360 61.13 13.30 19.77
C ASP A 360 61.89 14.44 19.06
N GLY A 361 62.35 15.43 19.84
CA GLY A 361 62.92 16.67 19.34
C GLY A 361 61.91 17.76 18.95
N TYR A 362 60.60 17.49 19.07
CA TYR A 362 59.53 18.47 18.86
C TYR A 362 58.53 18.48 20.02
N PHE A 363 57.84 19.60 20.21
CA PHE A 363 56.81 19.77 21.22
C PHE A 363 55.54 20.38 20.65
N ASP A 364 54.42 20.12 21.33
CA ASP A 364 53.13 20.72 21.01
C ASP A 364 52.97 22.02 21.81
N ASP A 365 52.81 23.14 21.12
CA ASP A 365 52.60 24.46 21.74
C ASP A 365 51.10 24.71 22.08
N GLY A 366 50.22 23.77 21.77
CA GLY A 366 48.78 23.82 22.04
C GLY A 366 47.98 24.71 21.09
N VAL A 367 48.62 25.36 20.11
CA VAL A 367 47.98 26.32 19.21
C VAL A 367 48.28 26.03 17.74
N SER A 368 49.49 25.57 17.43
CA SER A 368 49.95 25.30 16.09
C SER A 368 49.55 23.91 15.62
N GLN A 369 49.17 23.80 14.35
CA GLN A 369 48.93 22.52 13.70
C GLN A 369 50.22 21.69 13.65
N ASN A 370 51.35 22.33 13.36
CA ASN A 370 52.67 21.68 13.29
C ASN A 370 53.37 21.71 14.65
N CYS A 371 54.11 20.66 14.97
CA CYS A 371 54.93 20.64 16.17
C CYS A 371 56.09 21.63 16.06
N GLN A 372 56.45 22.25 17.17
CA GLN A 372 57.55 23.20 17.25
C GLN A 372 58.83 22.47 17.63
N LYS A 373 59.95 22.81 17.00
CA LYS A 373 61.23 22.15 17.28
C LYS A 373 61.77 22.56 18.66
N CYS A 374 62.28 21.61 19.42
CA CYS A 374 63.00 21.89 20.66
C CYS A 374 64.28 22.70 20.41
N GLN A 375 64.79 23.39 21.43
CA GLN A 375 66.14 23.95 21.35
C GLN A 375 67.14 22.81 21.14
N ASN A 376 68.22 23.09 20.40
CA ASN A 376 69.13 22.06 19.89
C ASN A 376 69.83 21.24 21.00
N GLN A 377 69.94 21.75 22.22
CA GLN A 377 70.52 21.02 23.35
C GLN A 377 69.53 20.03 24.04
N CYS A 378 68.23 20.14 23.76
CA CYS A 378 67.21 19.22 24.25
C CYS A 378 67.04 18.04 23.28
N GLU A 379 67.08 16.81 23.80
CA GLU A 379 66.67 15.64 23.03
C GLU A 379 65.13 15.54 22.98
N SER A 380 64.46 15.90 24.08
CA SER A 380 63.01 16.06 24.16
C SER A 380 62.67 17.30 24.99
N CYS A 381 61.54 17.95 24.73
CA CYS A 381 61.10 19.14 25.47
C CYS A 381 59.57 19.20 25.61
N LEU A 382 59.07 20.02 26.53
CA LEU A 382 57.63 20.12 26.85
C LEU A 382 57.13 21.55 26.90
N SER A 383 56.04 21.83 26.18
CA SER A 383 55.29 23.10 26.15
C SER A 383 56.04 24.33 25.62
N ASN A 384 57.37 24.38 25.71
CA ASN A 384 58.21 25.40 25.09
C ASN A 384 59.56 24.78 24.69
N SER A 385 60.32 25.49 23.85
CA SER A 385 61.58 25.00 23.27
C SER A 385 62.71 24.81 24.31
N ASP A 386 62.63 25.52 25.45
CA ASP A 386 63.73 25.67 26.41
C ASP A 386 63.56 24.74 27.62
N ASN A 387 62.36 24.20 27.80
CA ASN A 387 62.00 23.28 28.87
C ASN A 387 62.28 21.85 28.42
N CYS A 388 63.56 21.48 28.42
CA CYS A 388 63.99 20.13 28.08
C CYS A 388 63.37 19.11 29.06
N LEU A 389 63.04 17.91 28.58
CA LEU A 389 62.70 16.73 29.38
C LEU A 389 63.88 15.74 29.44
N SER A 390 64.66 15.69 28.36
CA SER A 390 65.96 15.02 28.30
C SER A 390 66.95 15.85 27.51
N CYS A 391 68.23 15.73 27.84
CA CYS A 391 69.32 16.42 27.15
C CYS A 391 69.92 15.48 26.11
N ILE A 392 70.40 16.02 24.98
CA ILE A 392 71.21 15.22 24.06
C ILE A 392 72.42 14.64 24.81
N SER A 393 72.69 13.37 24.58
CA SER A 393 73.83 12.66 25.19
C SER A 393 75.13 13.39 24.88
N GLY A 394 75.80 13.90 25.92
CA GLY A 394 77.06 14.60 25.80
C GLY A 394 77.78 14.67 27.14
N ASP A 395 79.10 14.46 27.12
CA ASP A 395 79.94 14.58 28.30
C ASP A 395 79.90 16.02 28.84
N PHE A 396 79.93 16.18 30.17
CA PHE A 396 80.00 17.48 30.86
C PHE A 396 78.81 18.43 30.63
N ARG A 397 77.61 17.90 30.33
CA ARG A 397 76.34 18.64 30.37
C ARG A 397 75.70 18.57 31.75
N ASN A 398 75.01 19.63 32.13
CA ASN A 398 74.14 19.62 33.31
C ASN A 398 72.92 18.73 33.02
N PRO A 399 72.43 17.97 34.01
CA PRO A 399 71.21 17.21 33.86
C PRO A 399 70.00 18.15 33.62
N TYR A 400 68.92 17.56 33.14
CA TYR A 400 67.58 18.15 33.10
C TYR A 400 67.31 19.03 34.35
N PRO A 401 66.75 20.26 34.21
CA PRO A 401 66.01 20.79 33.04
C PRO A 401 66.77 21.72 32.08
N ASN A 402 67.98 22.18 32.42
CA ASN A 402 68.61 23.27 31.67
C ASN A 402 69.49 22.80 30.50
N CYS A 403 70.04 21.57 30.56
CA CYS A 403 70.87 20.95 29.52
C CYS A 403 72.08 21.76 29.01
N LEU A 404 72.45 22.81 29.75
CA LEU A 404 73.61 23.66 29.49
C LEU A 404 74.90 22.91 29.84
N CYS A 405 76.02 23.28 29.20
CA CYS A 405 77.33 22.80 29.61
C CYS A 405 77.62 23.14 31.09
N GLN A 406 78.31 22.23 31.78
CA GLN A 406 78.78 22.45 33.15
C GLN A 406 79.76 23.64 33.19
N ASP A 407 79.87 24.29 34.35
CA ASP A 407 80.86 25.35 34.54
C ASP A 407 82.27 24.81 34.18
N GLY A 408 83.03 25.62 33.45
CA GLY A 408 84.31 25.21 32.87
C GLY A 408 84.21 24.57 31.47
N PHE A 409 83.01 24.49 30.88
CA PHE A 409 82.78 24.03 29.50
C PHE A 409 81.87 25.01 28.74
N TYR A 410 82.09 25.17 27.43
CA TYR A 410 81.22 25.93 26.53
C TYR A 410 80.73 25.06 25.37
N GLU A 411 79.62 25.43 24.76
CA GLU A 411 79.01 24.67 23.66
C GLU A 411 79.60 25.10 22.31
N ASP A 412 80.02 24.12 21.50
CA ASP A 412 80.53 24.35 20.13
C ASP A 412 79.43 24.29 19.06
N GLU A 413 79.82 24.47 17.79
CA GLU A 413 78.89 24.43 16.64
C GLU A 413 78.22 23.05 16.44
N ASN A 414 78.77 21.98 17.01
CA ASN A 414 78.23 20.62 16.94
C ASN A 414 77.45 20.22 18.20
N HIS A 415 77.15 21.17 19.09
CA HIS A 415 76.51 20.91 20.37
C HIS A 415 77.32 19.91 21.21
N GLN A 416 78.63 20.10 21.31
CA GLN A 416 79.51 19.41 22.25
C GLN A 416 80.01 20.38 23.31
N CYS A 417 80.06 19.92 24.57
CA CYS A 417 80.62 20.71 25.66
C CYS A 417 82.14 20.57 25.66
N ILE A 418 82.82 21.62 25.20
CA ILE A 418 84.27 21.70 25.12
C ILE A 418 84.81 22.43 26.34
N GLN A 419 85.87 21.91 26.93
CA GLN A 419 86.50 22.51 28.10
C GLN A 419 86.99 23.93 27.78
N CYS A 420 86.64 24.88 28.66
CA CYS A 420 87.14 26.23 28.64
C CYS A 420 88.68 26.25 28.71
N PRO A 421 89.34 27.29 28.16
CA PRO A 421 90.76 27.49 28.36
C PRO A 421 91.11 27.50 29.85
N LEU A 422 92.27 26.94 30.21
CA LEU A 422 92.75 26.77 31.60
C LEU A 422 92.71 28.05 32.46
N LYS A 423 92.67 29.24 31.85
CA LYS A 423 92.64 30.53 32.55
C LYS A 423 91.23 30.94 32.99
N CYS A 424 90.20 30.20 32.60
CA CYS A 424 88.81 30.61 32.69
C CYS A 424 87.98 29.60 33.49
N ALA A 425 87.21 30.10 34.47
CA ALA A 425 86.27 29.31 35.25
C ALA A 425 84.98 29.07 34.48
N THR A 426 84.48 30.09 33.75
CA THR A 426 83.38 29.96 32.79
C THR A 426 83.72 30.74 31.52
N CYS A 427 83.21 30.29 30.38
CA CYS A 427 83.49 30.89 29.07
C CYS A 427 82.31 30.71 28.11
N ARG A 428 82.19 31.60 27.12
CA ARG A 428 81.18 31.49 26.03
C ARG A 428 81.76 30.92 24.74
N SER A 429 83.07 31.02 24.59
CA SER A 429 83.84 30.45 23.49
C SER A 429 85.28 30.25 23.92
N TYR A 430 86.10 29.62 23.07
CA TYR A 430 87.52 29.44 23.33
C TYR A 430 88.28 30.74 23.61
N ASP A 431 87.84 31.87 23.06
CA ASP A 431 88.53 33.18 23.21
C ASP A 431 87.78 34.15 24.14
N GLN A 432 86.63 33.76 24.70
CA GLN A 432 85.78 34.66 25.51
C GLN A 432 85.45 34.04 26.85
N CYS A 433 86.08 34.56 27.90
CA CYS A 433 85.84 34.10 29.25
C CYS A 433 84.82 34.98 29.97
N ASP A 434 83.89 34.35 30.69
CA ASP A 434 82.87 35.00 31.51
C ASP A 434 83.35 35.19 32.96
N THR A 435 84.13 34.24 33.46
CA THR A 435 84.79 34.33 34.77
C THR A 435 86.18 33.70 34.70
N CYS A 436 87.10 34.18 35.54
CA CYS A 436 88.47 33.67 35.59
C CYS A 436 88.63 32.53 36.59
N ALA A 437 89.52 31.57 36.28
CA ALA A 437 89.78 30.42 37.14
C ALA A 437 90.25 30.86 38.54
N ASP A 438 89.76 30.18 39.59
CA ASP A 438 90.06 30.47 40.98
C ASP A 438 91.56 30.29 41.26
N GLY A 439 92.24 31.41 41.53
CA GLY A 439 93.63 31.46 41.95
C GLY A 439 93.95 32.84 42.51
N GLU A 440 94.71 32.90 43.61
CA GLU A 440 95.22 34.17 44.13
C GLU A 440 96.02 34.86 43.03
N GLY A 441 95.49 35.97 42.52
CA GLY A 441 96.25 36.82 41.61
C GLY A 441 95.71 37.01 40.19
N ARG A 442 94.53 36.50 39.82
CA ARG A 442 93.99 36.58 38.45
C ARG A 442 92.73 37.47 38.37
N ASN A 443 92.60 38.27 37.29
CA ASN A 443 91.37 39.02 37.00
C ASN A 443 91.13 39.12 35.48
N MET A 444 89.89 39.42 35.11
CA MET A 444 89.49 39.68 33.73
C MET A 444 90.02 41.03 33.26
N ASP A 445 90.64 41.07 32.10
CA ASP A 445 91.06 42.30 31.44
C ASP A 445 89.93 42.94 30.62
N VAL A 446 90.20 44.11 30.05
CA VAL A 446 89.22 44.89 29.27
C VAL A 446 88.77 44.16 27.98
N ASN A 447 89.49 43.12 27.57
CA ASN A 447 89.24 42.32 26.37
C ASN A 447 88.70 40.91 26.71
N THR A 448 88.08 40.73 27.89
CA THR A 448 87.51 39.44 28.34
C THR A 448 88.52 38.29 28.46
N ASN A 449 89.81 38.61 28.57
CA ASN A 449 90.90 37.65 28.78
C ASN A 449 91.32 37.62 30.25
N CYS A 450 91.58 36.42 30.77
CA CYS A 450 91.96 36.23 32.16
C CYS A 450 93.49 36.27 32.34
N GLY A 451 94.00 37.34 32.97
CA GLY A 451 95.43 37.59 33.19
C GLY A 451 95.81 37.70 34.67
N CYS A 452 97.08 37.48 35.00
CA CYS A 452 97.61 37.69 36.35
C CYS A 452 97.77 39.20 36.66
N PHE A 453 97.64 39.58 37.93
CA PHE A 453 97.93 40.92 38.42
C PHE A 453 99.38 41.30 38.15
N THR A 454 99.63 42.60 38.11
CA THR A 454 100.99 43.15 38.08
C THR A 454 101.78 42.65 39.29
N GLY A 455 102.98 42.09 39.06
CA GLY A 455 103.78 41.44 40.11
C GLY A 455 103.58 39.92 40.23
N TYR A 456 102.70 39.32 39.41
CA TYR A 456 102.53 37.87 39.28
C TYR A 456 102.75 37.43 37.82
N PHE A 457 103.13 36.17 37.59
CA PHE A 457 103.29 35.58 36.26
C PHE A 457 102.63 34.21 36.15
N ASP A 458 102.17 33.83 34.95
CA ASP A 458 101.59 32.52 34.68
C ASP A 458 102.66 31.42 34.83
N ASN A 459 102.51 30.52 35.80
CA ASN A 459 103.37 29.33 35.90
C ASN A 459 102.77 28.15 35.12
N LEU A 460 103.02 28.10 33.82
CA LEU A 460 102.51 27.04 32.93
C LEU A 460 103.18 25.66 33.12
N GLN A 461 103.95 25.44 34.19
CA GLN A 461 104.53 24.12 34.47
C GLN A 461 103.52 23.26 35.22
N GLN A 462 103.21 22.08 34.65
CA GLN A 462 102.27 21.06 35.16
C GLN A 462 100.76 21.29 34.87
N ASN A 463 100.40 21.89 33.71
CA ASN A 463 99.00 22.10 33.30
C ASN A 463 98.15 22.91 34.30
N ASN A 464 98.79 23.66 35.20
CA ASN A 464 98.11 24.53 36.14
C ASN A 464 98.28 26.00 35.72
N ALA A 465 97.20 26.79 35.76
CA ALA A 465 97.20 28.21 35.42
C ALA A 465 97.31 29.06 36.70
N ASP A 466 98.26 28.73 37.58
CA ASP A 466 98.47 29.48 38.82
C ASP A 466 99.32 30.74 38.56
N CYS A 467 98.88 31.86 39.13
CA CYS A 467 99.65 33.09 39.18
C CYS A 467 100.68 33.00 40.32
N GLN A 468 101.97 32.96 39.98
CA GLN A 468 103.05 32.95 40.97
C GLN A 468 103.60 34.36 41.19
N PRO A 469 103.89 34.76 42.44
CA PRO A 469 104.48 36.06 42.71
C PRO A 469 105.87 36.17 42.09
N CYS A 470 106.18 37.33 41.53
CA CYS A 470 107.53 37.68 41.13
C CYS A 470 108.45 37.72 42.35
N SER A 471 109.74 37.43 42.14
CA SER A 471 110.77 37.73 43.16
C SER A 471 110.67 39.20 43.57
N ASN A 472 110.85 39.49 44.87
CA ASN A 472 110.72 40.80 45.51
C ASN A 472 111.58 41.92 44.86
N GLN A 473 112.43 41.57 43.89
CA GLN A 473 113.30 42.47 43.12
C GLN A 473 112.73 42.85 41.73
N CYS A 474 111.56 42.35 41.32
CA CYS A 474 110.96 42.60 40.00
C CYS A 474 109.48 43.05 40.09
N GLN A 475 109.13 44.17 39.43
CA GLN A 475 107.73 44.62 39.26
C GLN A 475 106.97 43.85 38.16
N THR A 476 107.68 43.35 37.15
CA THR A 476 107.16 42.45 36.11
C THR A 476 108.17 41.33 35.91
N CYS A 477 107.71 40.09 35.76
CA CYS A 477 108.58 38.94 35.55
C CYS A 477 107.89 37.91 34.66
N SER A 478 108.66 37.04 34.01
CA SER A 478 108.14 36.05 33.07
C SER A 478 108.53 34.60 33.40
N LYS A 479 109.49 34.36 34.32
CA LYS A 479 109.90 33.05 34.88
C LYS A 479 110.57 33.21 36.27
N SER A 480 110.56 32.15 37.09
CA SER A 480 111.28 32.07 38.38
C SER A 480 112.81 32.03 38.18
N SER A 481 113.57 32.75 39.02
CA SER A 481 115.05 32.86 38.95
C SER A 481 115.72 32.20 40.16
N SER A 482 116.48 31.14 39.93
CA SER A 482 117.37 30.51 40.93
C SER A 482 118.82 30.85 40.62
N ARG A 483 119.50 31.66 41.45
CA ARG A 483 120.98 31.78 41.43
C ARG A 483 121.57 31.55 42.81
N LEU A 484 122.26 30.40 42.96
CA LEU A 484 123.14 30.07 44.09
C LEU A 484 124.38 30.99 44.08
N PHE A 485 124.70 31.57 45.24
CA PHE A 485 125.96 32.27 45.52
C PHE A 485 127.09 31.27 45.79
N LEU A 486 128.19 31.32 45.03
CA LEU A 486 129.48 30.72 45.42
C LEU A 486 130.49 31.85 45.67
N PHE A 487 130.90 31.98 46.93
CA PHE A 487 131.92 32.91 47.44
C PHE A 487 133.33 32.45 47.06
N ASN A 488 134.17 33.38 46.60
CA ASN A 488 135.63 33.25 46.61
C ASN A 488 136.19 33.95 47.86
N ARG A 489 137.03 33.26 48.64
CA ARG A 489 137.93 33.86 49.64
C ARG A 489 139.36 33.37 49.35
N LEU A 490 140.27 34.32 49.13
CA LEU A 490 141.72 34.12 49.02
C LEU A 490 142.34 34.12 50.43
N LEU A 491 142.98 33.01 50.80
CA LEU A 491 144.35 32.90 51.35
C LEU A 491 144.75 31.43 51.43
#